data_AF-A0A7S3MM45-F1
#
_entry.id   AF-A0A7S3MM45-F1
#
_cell.length_a   1.000
_cell.length_b   1.000
_cell.length_c   1.000
_cell.angle_alpha   90.00
_cell.angle_beta   90.00
_cell.angle_gamma   90.00
#
_symmetry.space_group_name_H-M   'P 1'
#
loop_
_entity.id
_entity.type
_entity.pdbx_description
1 polymer ?
#
loop_
_entity_poly.entity_id
_entity_poly.type
_entity_poly.pdbx_seq_one_letter_code
_entity_poly.pdbx_strand_id
1 'polypeptide(L)'
;MLESDDLVYKLIVSNMSDMPIVYKITFAEESDSEVNLSWPRNGIKGSVAASESTTVALLAKVRPDEGAPGSRFELEKLKTSITWKSDLEKLEQEERMRASTRSAVAEVGQSGGAAAATVGSGPQDWEAVYKDPSEKNCGACTMLNPMSATSCFVCGTPF
;
A
#
# COMPACT_ATOMS: atom_id res chain seq x y z
N MET A 1 2.09 -4.76 -36.86
CA MET A 1 3.34 -5.41 -36.41
C MET A 1 3.97 -4.43 -35.43
N LEU A 2 4.18 -4.82 -34.17
CA LEU A 2 5.01 -4.03 -33.26
C LEU A 2 6.44 -4.23 -33.75
N GLU A 3 7.00 -3.22 -34.38
CA GLU A 3 8.41 -3.24 -34.78
C GLU A 3 9.25 -3.29 -33.49
N SER A 4 10.28 -4.13 -33.51
CA SER A 4 11.02 -4.57 -32.32
C SER A 4 11.94 -3.49 -31.71
N ASP A 5 11.67 -2.21 -32.00
CA ASP A 5 12.50 -1.05 -31.67
C ASP A 5 11.90 -0.14 -30.59
N ASP A 6 10.78 -0.54 -29.98
CA ASP A 6 10.29 0.10 -28.76
C ASP A 6 11.30 -0.13 -27.62
N LEU A 7 12.24 0.81 -27.47
CA LEU A 7 13.19 0.85 -26.37
C LEU A 7 12.43 1.00 -25.05
N VAL A 8 12.33 -0.11 -24.33
CA VAL A 8 11.75 -0.17 -22.98
C VAL A 8 12.89 -0.26 -21.96
N TYR A 9 12.99 0.75 -21.09
CA TYR A 9 13.91 0.70 -19.95
C TYR A 9 13.28 -0.09 -18.82
N LYS A 10 13.97 -1.14 -18.36
CA LYS A 10 13.54 -1.97 -17.23
C LYS A 10 14.22 -1.51 -15.95
N LEU A 11 13.43 -1.07 -14.97
CA LEU A 11 13.94 -0.70 -13.66
C LEU A 11 13.76 -1.86 -12.67
N ILE A 12 14.84 -2.22 -11.98
CA ILE A 12 14.88 -3.29 -10.99
C ILE A 12 15.35 -2.71 -9.66
N VAL A 13 14.64 -3.04 -8.59
CA VAL A 13 15.05 -2.73 -7.22
C VAL A 13 15.53 -4.02 -6.57
N SER A 14 16.74 -3.99 -6.06
CA SER A 14 17.36 -5.09 -5.32
C SER A 14 17.50 -4.70 -3.86
N ASN A 15 16.85 -5.45 -2.97
CA ASN A 15 16.99 -5.30 -1.54
C ASN A 15 18.12 -6.21 -1.04
N MET A 16 19.24 -5.61 -0.66
CA MET A 16 20.40 -6.33 -0.13
C MET A 16 20.39 -6.45 1.40
N SER A 17 19.32 -5.99 2.06
CA SER A 17 19.17 -6.10 3.51
C SER A 17 18.53 -7.43 3.93
N ASP A 18 18.62 -7.71 5.22
CA ASP A 18 18.02 -8.84 5.92
C ASP A 18 16.55 -8.59 6.31
N MET A 19 16.03 -7.40 6.03
CA MET A 19 14.67 -6.99 6.36
C MET A 19 13.89 -6.57 5.10
N PRO A 20 12.56 -6.70 5.10
CA PRO A 20 11.74 -6.12 4.03
C PRO A 20 11.85 -4.59 4.05
N ILE A 21 11.84 -4.00 2.86
CA ILE A 21 11.85 -2.55 2.67
C ILE A 21 10.59 -2.09 1.94
N VAL A 22 10.10 -0.91 2.29
CA VAL A 22 9.10 -0.16 1.53
C VAL A 22 9.81 0.99 0.83
N TYR A 23 9.61 1.12 -0.48
CA TYR A 23 10.26 2.14 -1.30
C TYR A 23 9.27 3.04 -2.02
N LYS A 24 9.73 4.24 -2.36
CA LYS A 24 9.12 5.16 -3.31
C LYS A 24 10.21 5.70 -4.26
N ILE A 25 10.05 5.42 -5.55
CA ILE A 25 10.89 5.93 -6.63
C ILE A 25 10.17 7.11 -7.28
N THR A 26 10.88 8.19 -7.49
CA THR A 26 10.38 9.37 -8.20
C THR A 26 11.34 9.73 -9.33
N PHE A 27 10.79 10.19 -10.45
CA PHE A 27 11.54 10.67 -11.60
C PHE A 27 11.23 12.15 -11.80
N ALA A 28 12.27 12.93 -12.03
CA ALA A 28 12.19 14.34 -12.39
C ALA A 28 13.07 14.60 -13.62
N GLU A 29 12.71 15.59 -14.41
CA GLU A 29 13.51 16.02 -15.56
C GLU A 29 14.74 16.77 -15.03
N GLU A 30 15.94 16.39 -15.47
CA GLU A 30 17.20 16.97 -14.99
C GLU A 30 17.80 18.00 -15.96
N SER A 31 17.49 17.86 -17.25
CA SER A 31 18.01 18.71 -18.31
C SER A 31 16.95 19.64 -18.88
N ASP A 32 17.39 20.76 -19.47
CA ASP A 32 16.55 21.62 -20.33
C ASP A 32 16.08 20.90 -21.62
N SER A 33 16.59 19.70 -21.89
CA SER A 33 16.18 18.86 -23.01
C SER A 33 14.90 18.09 -22.68
N GLU A 34 13.97 18.06 -23.63
CA GLU A 34 12.75 17.26 -23.53
C GLU A 34 13.09 15.77 -23.37
N VAL A 35 12.48 15.14 -22.36
CA VAL A 35 12.64 13.71 -22.08
C VAL A 35 11.60 12.93 -22.85
N ASN A 36 12.05 12.02 -23.71
CA ASN A 36 11.17 11.18 -24.52
C ASN A 36 10.87 9.84 -23.82
N LEU A 37 10.41 9.90 -22.56
CA LEU A 37 10.00 8.73 -21.78
C LEU A 37 8.63 8.96 -21.15
N SER A 38 7.90 7.87 -20.91
CA SER A 38 6.67 7.88 -20.14
C SER A 38 6.91 7.27 -18.75
N TRP A 39 6.51 7.98 -17.70
CA TRP A 39 6.63 7.51 -16.32
C TRP A 39 5.51 8.05 -15.41
N PRO A 40 5.20 7.37 -14.29
CA PRO A 40 4.21 7.85 -13.33
C PRO A 40 4.69 9.11 -12.59
N ARG A 41 3.97 10.22 -12.74
CA ARG A 41 4.31 11.51 -12.08
C ARG A 41 4.22 11.45 -10.54
N ASN A 42 3.40 10.56 -9.99
CA ASN A 42 3.26 10.37 -8.55
C ASN A 42 4.37 9.51 -7.92
N GLY A 43 5.29 9.02 -8.76
CA GLY A 43 6.29 8.02 -8.39
C GLY A 43 5.71 6.61 -8.30
N ILE A 44 6.61 5.65 -8.11
CA ILE A 44 6.33 4.22 -8.00
C ILE A 44 6.56 3.82 -6.55
N LYS A 45 5.55 3.25 -5.91
CA LYS A 45 5.64 2.75 -4.54
C LYS A 45 5.56 1.23 -4.55
N GLY A 46 6.30 0.59 -3.66
CA GLY A 46 6.21 -0.86 -3.49
C GLY A 46 7.00 -1.33 -2.28
N SER A 47 7.09 -2.65 -2.13
CA SER A 47 7.91 -3.32 -1.12
C SER A 47 8.76 -4.41 -1.77
N VAL A 48 9.90 -4.72 -1.17
CA VAL A 48 10.77 -5.82 -1.58
C VAL A 48 11.17 -6.60 -0.33
N ALA A 49 11.03 -7.93 -0.36
CA ALA A 49 11.44 -8.76 0.76
C ALA A 49 12.97 -8.74 0.93
N ALA A 50 13.44 -9.26 2.05
CA ALA A 50 14.87 -9.37 2.34
C ALA A 50 15.59 -10.19 1.26
N SER A 51 16.76 -9.72 0.81
CA SER A 51 17.60 -10.39 -0.20
C SER A 51 16.91 -10.67 -1.55
N GLU A 52 15.80 -9.99 -1.86
CA GLU A 52 15.07 -10.16 -3.12
C GLU A 52 15.28 -9.01 -4.11
N SER A 53 14.95 -9.26 -5.38
CA SER A 53 14.88 -8.24 -6.42
C SER A 53 13.54 -8.27 -7.12
N THR A 54 13.00 -7.10 -7.45
CA THR A 54 11.73 -6.99 -8.18
C THR A 54 11.81 -5.97 -9.30
N THR A 55 11.07 -6.23 -10.38
CA THR A 55 10.92 -5.28 -11.48
C THR A 55 9.84 -4.27 -11.12
N VAL A 56 10.20 -2.98 -11.09
CA VAL A 56 9.32 -1.93 -10.57
C VAL A 56 8.70 -1.07 -11.66
N ALA A 57 9.36 -0.98 -12.82
CA ALA A 57 8.89 -0.14 -13.93
C ALA A 57 9.41 -0.65 -15.27
N LEU A 58 8.60 -0.41 -16.29
CA LEU A 58 8.99 -0.44 -17.69
C LEU A 58 8.72 0.97 -18.25
N LEU A 59 9.79 1.72 -18.56
CA LEU A 59 9.67 3.07 -19.10
C LEU A 59 9.80 2.99 -20.63
N ALA A 60 8.70 3.24 -21.32
CA ALA A 60 8.66 3.25 -22.77
C ALA A 60 8.98 4.66 -23.31
N LYS A 61 9.56 4.72 -24.50
CA LYS A 61 9.63 5.96 -25.27
C LYS A 61 8.24 6.43 -25.69
N VAL A 62 8.03 7.74 -25.74
CA VAL A 62 6.77 8.31 -26.28
C VAL A 62 6.83 8.37 -27.81
N ARG A 63 8.01 8.68 -28.36
CA ARG A 63 8.31 8.73 -29.80
C ARG A 63 9.43 7.72 -30.12
N PRO A 64 9.10 6.51 -30.61
CA PRO A 64 10.11 5.46 -30.85
C PRO A 64 11.20 5.88 -31.84
N ASP A 65 10.81 6.65 -32.87
CA ASP A 65 11.68 7.10 -33.97
C ASP A 65 12.64 8.23 -33.58
N GLU A 66 12.49 8.82 -32.39
CA GLU A 66 13.37 9.86 -31.90
C GLU A 66 14.54 9.29 -31.07
N GLY A 67 15.74 9.57 -31.58
CA GLY A 67 17.01 9.26 -30.95
C GLY A 67 18.14 9.41 -31.96
N ALA A 68 18.73 10.60 -32.06
CA ALA A 68 19.86 10.79 -32.95
C ALA A 68 21.06 9.96 -32.45
N PRO A 69 21.78 9.23 -33.33
CA PRO A 69 23.01 8.55 -32.95
C PRO A 69 23.99 9.56 -32.33
N GLY A 70 24.38 9.33 -31.07
CA GLY A 70 25.23 10.24 -30.29
C GLY A 70 24.50 11.09 -29.25
N SER A 71 23.18 11.00 -29.14
CA SER A 71 22.43 11.63 -28.03
C SER A 71 22.69 10.87 -26.72
N ARG A 72 22.66 11.59 -25.58
CA ARG A 72 22.61 10.96 -24.26
C ARG A 72 21.41 10.02 -24.17
N PHE A 73 21.57 8.93 -23.41
CA PHE A 73 20.45 8.01 -23.18
C PHE A 73 19.27 8.77 -22.55
N GLU A 74 18.04 8.50 -22.96
CA GLU A 74 16.87 9.22 -22.43
C GLU A 74 16.76 9.11 -20.89
N LEU A 75 17.23 7.99 -20.33
CA LEU A 75 17.28 7.79 -18.88
C LEU A 75 18.25 8.77 -18.18
N GLU A 76 19.33 9.21 -18.84
CA GLU A 76 20.28 10.19 -18.29
C GLU A 76 19.71 11.61 -18.26
N LYS A 77 18.61 11.87 -18.96
CA LYS A 77 17.87 13.13 -18.86
C LYS A 77 16.93 13.15 -17.65
N LEU A 78 16.75 12.02 -16.97
CA LEU A 78 15.92 11.86 -15.79
C LEU A 78 16.74 11.77 -14.51
N LYS A 79 16.47 12.68 -13.58
CA LYS A 79 16.86 12.54 -12.20
C LYS A 79 15.98 11.49 -11.52
N THR A 80 16.57 10.34 -11.23
CA THR A 80 15.92 9.28 -10.47
C THR A 80 16.25 9.43 -8.98
N SER A 81 15.23 9.42 -8.12
CA SER A 81 15.41 9.48 -6.67
C SER A 81 14.64 8.34 -6.01
N ILE A 82 15.31 7.60 -5.13
CA ILE A 82 14.71 6.52 -4.34
C ILE A 82 14.69 6.91 -2.87
N THR A 83 13.54 6.76 -2.24
CA THR A 83 13.37 6.88 -0.79
C THR A 83 12.86 5.55 -0.27
N TRP A 84 13.40 5.06 0.84
CA TRP A 84 13.00 3.77 1.40
C TRP A 84 12.98 3.83 2.92
N LYS A 85 12.20 2.93 3.52
CA LYS A 85 12.11 2.71 4.97
C LYS A 85 12.07 1.22 5.26
N SER A 86 12.74 0.78 6.32
CA SER A 86 12.59 -0.58 6.83
C SER A 86 11.27 -0.68 7.60
N ASP A 87 10.55 -1.79 7.45
CA ASP A 87 9.30 -2.02 8.20
C ASP A 87 9.54 -2.14 9.72
N LEU A 88 10.80 -2.29 10.14
CA LEU A 88 11.19 -2.33 11.56
C LEU A 88 10.76 -1.06 12.31
N GLU A 89 10.92 0.12 11.71
CA GLU A 89 10.50 1.39 12.35
C GLU A 89 8.98 1.42 12.58
N LYS A 90 8.21 0.87 11.63
CA LYS A 90 6.76 0.77 11.73
C LYS A 90 6.34 -0.25 12.80
N LEU A 91 6.98 -1.41 12.82
CA LEU A 91 6.72 -2.46 13.80
C LEU A 91 7.05 -2.00 15.22
N GLU A 92 8.18 -1.33 15.43
CA GLU A 92 8.53 -0.74 16.73
C GLU A 92 7.51 0.33 17.17
N GLN A 93 7.02 1.14 16.24
CA GLN A 93 6.05 2.18 16.53
C GLN A 93 4.66 1.62 16.86
N GLU A 94 4.22 0.57 16.16
CA GLU A 94 3.00 -0.17 16.48
C GLU A 94 3.10 -0.90 17.82
N GLU A 95 4.24 -1.51 18.12
CA GLU A 95 4.48 -2.20 19.38
C GLU A 95 4.49 -1.21 20.56
N ARG A 96 5.12 -0.03 20.41
CA ARG A 96 5.04 1.06 21.39
C ARG A 96 3.60 1.53 21.61
N MET A 97 2.82 1.71 20.55
CA MET A 97 1.42 2.12 20.69
C MET A 97 0.58 1.06 21.41
N ARG A 98 0.78 -0.23 21.10
CA ARG A 98 0.11 -1.36 21.79
C ARG A 98 0.50 -1.47 23.26
N ALA A 99 1.77 -1.28 23.59
CA ALA A 99 2.24 -1.29 24.98
C ALA A 99 1.59 -0.16 25.80
N SER A 100 1.45 1.03 25.21
CA SER A 100 0.79 2.18 25.85
C SER A 100 -0.70 1.94 26.12
N THR A 101 -1.42 1.21 25.25
CA THR A 101 -2.85 0.91 25.46
C THR A 101 -3.11 -0.11 26.58
N ARG A 102 -2.18 -1.06 26.82
CA ARG A 102 -2.34 -2.08 27.88
C ARG A 102 -2.18 -1.52 29.29
N SER A 103 -1.36 -0.49 29.49
CA SER A 103 -1.20 0.14 30.81
C SER A 103 -2.42 0.94 31.25
N ALA A 104 -3.23 1.47 30.32
CA ALA A 104 -4.41 2.27 30.66
C ALA A 104 -5.61 1.44 31.17
N VAL A 105 -5.64 0.12 30.92
CA VAL A 105 -6.76 -0.74 31.32
C VAL A 105 -6.56 -1.35 32.72
N ALA A 106 -5.34 -1.31 33.26
CA ALA A 106 -5.03 -1.92 34.56
C ALA A 106 -5.45 -1.07 35.79
N GLU A 107 -5.86 0.19 35.62
CA GLU A 107 -6.19 1.09 36.75
C GLU A 107 -7.70 1.28 37.04
N VAL A 108 -8.63 0.67 36.29
CA VAL A 108 -10.10 0.88 36.46
C VAL A 108 -10.80 -0.33 37.11
N GLY A 109 -10.11 -1.04 38.02
CA GLY A 109 -10.56 -2.34 38.52
C GLY A 109 -10.65 -2.51 40.04
N GLN A 110 -10.95 -1.48 40.84
CA GLN A 110 -11.15 -1.68 42.28
C GLN A 110 -12.11 -0.69 42.95
N SER A 111 -13.41 -0.91 42.78
CA SER A 111 -14.51 -0.60 43.73
C SER A 111 -15.80 -1.07 43.02
N GLY A 112 -16.60 -2.03 43.50
CA GLY A 112 -17.10 -2.28 44.84
C GLY A 112 -18.63 -2.13 44.78
N GLY A 113 -19.40 -3.17 45.10
CA GLY A 113 -20.85 -3.01 45.37
C GLY A 113 -21.77 -4.03 44.73
N ALA A 114 -22.22 -4.98 45.54
CA ALA A 114 -23.37 -5.85 45.26
C ALA A 114 -24.70 -5.12 45.56
N ALA A 115 -25.69 -5.22 44.67
CA ALA A 115 -27.11 -5.09 45.01
C ALA A 115 -27.98 -5.75 43.94
N ALA A 116 -28.91 -6.59 44.40
CA ALA A 116 -29.96 -7.23 43.61
C ALA A 116 -31.25 -6.39 43.65
N ALA A 117 -31.99 -6.28 42.54
CA ALA A 117 -33.45 -6.13 42.50
C ALA A 117 -34.03 -6.11 41.05
N THR A 118 -34.78 -7.16 40.73
CA THR A 118 -36.13 -7.23 40.11
C THR A 118 -36.61 -6.27 38.99
N VAL A 119 -36.93 -6.91 37.85
CA VAL A 119 -38.17 -6.87 37.00
C VAL A 119 -38.71 -5.52 36.51
N GLY A 120 -38.66 -5.34 35.19
CA GLY A 120 -39.53 -4.47 34.41
C GLY A 120 -39.60 -4.94 32.96
N SER A 121 -40.71 -5.59 32.58
CA SER A 121 -41.03 -5.98 31.21
C SER A 121 -41.61 -4.80 30.44
N GLY A 122 -40.95 -4.42 29.34
CA GLY A 122 -41.41 -3.40 28.40
C GLY A 122 -40.51 -3.43 27.15
N PRO A 123 -41.04 -3.66 25.94
CA PRO A 123 -40.24 -3.96 24.76
C PRO A 123 -39.84 -2.67 24.04
N GLN A 124 -38.55 -2.46 23.85
CA GLN A 124 -37.96 -1.93 22.61
C GLN A 124 -36.44 -2.00 22.74
N ASP A 125 -35.94 -3.07 22.14
CA ASP A 125 -34.54 -3.43 21.90
C ASP A 125 -33.67 -2.23 21.49
N TRP A 126 -32.75 -1.87 22.36
CA TRP A 126 -31.50 -1.22 21.98
C TRP A 126 -30.30 -2.11 22.34
N GLU A 127 -30.52 -3.42 22.48
CA GLU A 127 -29.44 -4.39 22.64
C GLU A 127 -28.37 -4.16 21.58
N ALA A 128 -27.19 -3.82 22.09
CA ALA A 128 -25.90 -4.34 21.67
C ALA A 128 -25.99 -5.22 20.42
N VAL A 129 -25.88 -4.59 19.25
CA VAL A 129 -25.55 -5.34 18.04
C VAL A 129 -24.09 -5.74 18.18
N TYR A 130 -23.87 -6.86 18.85
CA TYR A 130 -22.80 -7.80 18.53
C TYR A 130 -22.99 -8.13 17.05
N LYS A 131 -22.47 -7.27 16.17
CA LYS A 131 -22.52 -7.49 14.73
C LYS A 131 -21.62 -8.68 14.44
N ASP A 132 -22.26 -9.76 14.07
CA ASP A 132 -21.66 -10.93 13.46
C ASP A 132 -20.59 -10.47 12.45
N PRO A 133 -19.33 -10.96 12.53
CA PRO A 133 -18.28 -10.56 11.58
C PRO A 133 -18.60 -10.95 10.13
N SER A 134 -19.68 -11.71 9.89
CA SER A 134 -20.21 -12.02 8.56
C SER A 134 -21.04 -10.90 7.92
N GLU A 135 -21.53 -9.90 8.67
CA GLU A 135 -22.27 -8.76 8.11
C GLU A 135 -21.45 -7.47 8.17
N LYS A 136 -20.67 -7.22 7.11
CA LYS A 136 -20.04 -5.91 6.90
C LYS A 136 -20.40 -5.35 5.53
N ASN A 137 -21.36 -4.43 5.58
CA ASN A 137 -21.78 -3.54 4.48
C ASN A 137 -20.61 -2.67 4.00
N CYS A 138 -19.72 -3.25 3.20
CA CYS A 138 -18.89 -2.47 2.30
C CYS A 138 -19.78 -2.07 1.12
N GLY A 139 -19.98 -0.77 0.90
CA GLY A 139 -20.80 -0.28 -0.22
C GLY A 139 -20.32 -0.77 -1.59
N ALA A 140 -19.03 -1.12 -1.71
CA ALA A 140 -18.48 -1.76 -2.90
C ALA A 140 -18.85 -3.24 -3.03
N CYS A 141 -18.97 -3.98 -1.92
CA CYS A 141 -19.41 -5.38 -1.94
C CYS A 141 -20.90 -5.51 -2.30
N THR A 142 -21.73 -4.53 -1.94
CA THR A 142 -23.17 -4.54 -2.26
C THR A 142 -23.45 -4.26 -3.76
N MET A 143 -22.53 -3.58 -4.46
CA MET A 143 -22.69 -3.27 -5.90
C MET A 143 -22.03 -4.30 -6.83
N LEU A 144 -21.02 -5.03 -6.36
CA LEU A 144 -20.25 -5.96 -7.19
C LEU A 144 -20.85 -7.37 -7.09
N ASN A 145 -21.58 -7.76 -8.13
CA ASN A 145 -22.14 -9.11 -8.28
C ASN A 145 -20.98 -10.13 -8.47
N PRO A 146 -20.94 -11.24 -7.72
CA PRO A 146 -19.81 -12.18 -7.70
C PRO A 146 -19.91 -13.14 -8.88
N MET A 147 -19.04 -12.99 -9.88
CA MET A 147 -18.79 -14.09 -10.82
C MET A 147 -17.33 -14.54 -10.89
N SER A 148 -16.38 -13.82 -10.29
CA SER A 148 -14.96 -14.20 -10.39
C SER A 148 -14.03 -13.67 -9.29
N ALA A 149 -14.54 -12.90 -8.31
CA ALA A 149 -13.71 -12.37 -7.24
C ALA A 149 -13.86 -13.22 -5.97
N THR A 150 -12.74 -13.67 -5.39
CA THR A 150 -12.71 -14.42 -4.13
C THR A 150 -12.66 -13.51 -2.91
N SER A 151 -12.28 -12.24 -3.06
CA SER A 151 -12.35 -11.23 -1.99
C SER A 151 -12.45 -9.80 -2.54
N CYS A 152 -13.00 -8.90 -1.73
CA CYS A 152 -13.12 -7.49 -2.02
C CYS A 152 -11.77 -6.79 -1.89
N PHE A 153 -11.32 -6.11 -2.95
CA PHE A 153 -10.05 -5.38 -2.95
C PHE A 153 -10.01 -4.21 -1.95
N VAL A 154 -11.17 -3.64 -1.61
CA VAL A 154 -11.25 -2.45 -0.74
C VAL A 154 -11.18 -2.82 0.74
N CYS A 155 -11.82 -3.92 1.15
CA CYS A 155 -11.91 -4.29 2.57
C CYS A 155 -11.33 -5.68 2.90
N GLY A 156 -10.86 -6.43 1.91
CA GLY A 156 -10.29 -7.77 2.07
C GLY A 156 -11.31 -8.86 2.40
N THR A 157 -12.62 -8.55 2.46
CA THR A 157 -13.67 -9.50 2.80
C THR A 157 -13.84 -10.54 1.68
N PRO A 158 -13.79 -11.85 1.97
CA PRO A 158 -14.09 -12.87 0.97
C PRO A 158 -15.55 -12.76 0.50
N PHE A 159 -15.81 -12.95 -0.80
CA PHE A 159 -17.17 -12.99 -1.36
C PHE A 159 -17.81 -14.37 -1.18
#